data_AF-A0AAW5C6C4-F1
#
_entry.id   AF-A0AAW5C6C4-F1
#
_cell.length_a   1.000
_cell.length_b   1.000
_cell.length_c   1.000
_cell.angle_alpha   90.00
_cell.angle_beta   90.00
_cell.angle_gamma   90.00
#
_symmetry.space_group_name_H-M   'P 1'
#
loop_
_entity.id
_entity.type
_entity.pdbx_description
1 polymer ?
#
loop_
_entity_poly.entity_id
_entity_poly.type
_entity_poly.pdbx_seq_one_letter_code
_entity_poly.pdbx_strand_id
1 'polypeptide(L)' 'MYPNYTKAFLNLEGVSIKKVVQADSFIKIFIQSQPAEQTCPCCGAKTKRIHDYRLQE' A
#
# COMPACT_ATOMS: atom_id res chain seq x y z
N MET A 1 15.20 -8.05 -21.89
CA MET A 1 14.74 -7.06 -20.91
C MET A 1 13.46 -7.61 -20.30
N TYR A 2 13.51 -8.15 -19.07
CA TYR A 2 12.36 -8.84 -18.48
C TYR A 2 11.27 -7.84 -18.08
N PRO A 3 10.00 -8.02 -18.49
CA PRO A 3 8.89 -7.21 -18.01
C PRO A 3 8.75 -7.35 -16.49
N ASN A 4 8.37 -6.27 -15.81
CA ASN A 4 8.13 -6.20 -14.37
C ASN A 4 6.88 -7.02 -13.96
N TYR A 5 6.97 -8.35 -13.98
CA TYR A 5 5.89 -9.28 -13.64
C TYR A 5 5.54 -9.34 -12.15
N THR A 6 6.29 -8.66 -11.29
CA THR A 6 6.11 -8.71 -9.83
C THR A 6 4.76 -8.16 -9.38
N LYS A 7 4.13 -7.26 -10.14
CA LYS A 7 2.78 -6.75 -9.83
C LYS A 7 1.68 -7.80 -10.04
N ALA A 8 1.80 -8.62 -11.09
CA ALA A 8 0.82 -9.66 -11.42
C ALA A 8 0.86 -10.81 -10.40
N PHE A 9 2.03 -11.11 -9.82
CA PHE A 9 2.18 -12.17 -8.83
C PHE A 9 1.44 -11.90 -7.51
N LEU A 10 1.24 -10.63 -7.17
CA LEU A 10 0.60 -10.24 -5.91
C LEU A 10 -0.90 -9.94 -6.06
N ASN A 11 -1.45 -9.88 -7.29
CA ASN A 11 -2.83 -9.45 -7.55
C ASN A 11 -3.20 -8.13 -6.83
N LEU A 12 -2.24 -7.21 -6.71
CA LEU A 12 -2.47 -5.91 -6.08
C LEU A 12 -2.61 -4.83 -7.17
N GLU A 13 -3.81 -4.30 -7.31
CA GLU A 13 -4.12 -3.17 -8.19
C GLU A 13 -3.92 -1.83 -7.48
N GLY A 14 -3.54 -0.79 -8.23
CA GLY A 14 -3.36 0.56 -7.67
C GLY A 14 -2.12 0.76 -6.78
N VAL A 15 -1.21 -0.22 -6.73
CA VAL A 15 0.05 -0.13 -5.98
C VAL A 15 1.28 -0.11 -6.87
N SER A 16 2.31 0.60 -6.41
CA SER A 16 3.62 0.66 -7.03
C SER A 16 4.67 0.03 -6.12
N ILE A 17 5.51 -0.82 -6.68
CA ILE A 17 6.59 -1.47 -5.95
C ILE A 17 7.75 -0.48 -5.84
N LYS A 18 8.13 -0.12 -4.62
CA LYS A 18 9.26 0.77 -4.34
C LYS A 18 10.58 0.03 -4.26
N LYS A 19 10.58 -1.13 -3.61
CA LYS A 19 11.78 -1.92 -3.34
C LYS A 19 11.42 -3.38 -3.17
N VAL A 20 12.26 -4.26 -3.69
CA VAL A 20 12.18 -5.70 -3.44
C VAL A 20 13.48 -6.11 -2.78
N VAL A 21 13.41 -6.77 -1.62
CA VAL A 21 14.54 -7.34 -0.91
C VAL A 21 14.32 -8.84 -0.85
N GLN A 22 15.18 -9.59 -1.52
CA GLN A 22 15.19 -11.04 -1.47
C GLN A 22 16.16 -11.47 -0.37
N ALA A 23 15.65 -12.20 0.62
CA ALA A 23 16.44 -12.90 1.62
C ALA A 23 16.37 -14.41 1.36
N ASP A 24 17.20 -15.19 2.04
CA ASP A 24 17.33 -16.63 1.77
C ASP A 24 16.02 -17.41 1.97
N SER A 25 15.16 -16.96 2.88
CA SER A 25 13.90 -17.63 3.24
C SER A 25 12.64 -16.84 2.91
N PHE A 26 12.76 -15.58 2.48
CA PHE A 26 11.59 -14.75 2.18
C PHE A 26 11.89 -13.62 1.19
N ILE A 27 10.83 -13.10 0.58
CA ILE A 27 10.89 -11.90 -0.27
C ILE A 27 10.11 -10.79 0.43
N LYS A 28 10.80 -9.69 0.75
CA LYS A 28 10.18 -8.46 1.25
C LYS A 28 9.90 -7.52 0.10
N ILE A 29 8.62 -7.25 -0.14
CA ILE A 29 8.17 -6.35 -1.20
C ILE A 29 7.60 -5.10 -0.56
N PHE A 30 8.29 -3.98 -0.75
CA PHE A 30 7.83 -2.67 -0.31
C PHE A 30 6.93 -2.08 -1.39
N ILE A 31 5.63 -1.98 -1.09
CA ILE A 31 4.63 -1.36 -1.94
C ILE A 31 4.24 0.01 -1.41
N GLN A 32 3.84 0.90 -2.32
CA GLN A 32 3.20 2.16 -2.00
C GLN A 32 1.93 2.28 -2.83
N SER A 33 0.82 2.60 -2.17
CA SER A 33 -0.40 3.05 -2.81
C SER A 33 -0.34 4.56 -3.09
N GLN A 34 -1.00 4.99 -4.17
CA GLN A 34 -1.24 6.42 -4.35
C GLN A 34 -2.27 6.88 -3.32
N PRO A 35 -2.11 8.09 -2.73
CA PRO A 35 -3.11 8.66 -1.84
C PRO A 35 -4.40 8.93 -2.63
N ALA A 36 -5.33 7.99 -2.56
CA ALA A 36 -6.68 8.13 -3.06
C ALA A 36 -7.55 8.77 -1.99
N GLU A 37 -8.61 9.45 -2.42
CA GLU A 37 -9.66 9.88 -1.52
C GLU A 37 -10.35 8.62 -0.97
N GLN A 38 -10.36 8.47 0.35
CA GLN A 38 -10.95 7.32 1.03
C GLN A 38 -12.06 7.81 1.94
N THR A 39 -13.12 7.01 2.02
CA THR A 39 -14.20 7.27 2.99
C THR A 39 -13.73 6.80 4.35
N CYS A 40 -13.72 7.72 5.31
CA CYS A 40 -13.44 7.38 6.68
C CYS A 40 -14.51 6.42 7.23
N PRO A 41 -14.14 5.27 7.82
CA PRO A 41 -15.10 4.35 8.42
C PRO A 41 -15.73 4.88 9.72
N CYS A 42 -15.10 5.84 10.41
CA CYS A 42 -15.58 6.42 11.67
C CYS A 42 -16.58 7.56 11.48
N CYS A 43 -16.40 8.43 10.48
CA CYS A 43 -17.23 9.63 10.29
C CYS A 43 -17.88 9.74 8.90
N GLY A 44 -17.58 8.81 7.99
CA GLY A 44 -18.13 8.83 6.62
C GLY A 44 -17.60 9.95 5.74
N ALA A 45 -16.71 10.82 6.26
CA ALA A 45 -16.13 11.91 5.48
C ALA A 45 -15.12 11.36 4.47
N LYS A 46 -15.15 11.90 3.25
CA LYS A 46 -14.13 11.64 2.25
C LYS A 46 -12.89 12.44 2.59
N THR A 47 -11.77 11.77 2.73
CA THR A 47 -10.51 12.40 3.09
C THR A 47 -9.34 11.76 2.33
N LYS A 48 -8.43 12.61 1.86
CA LYS A 48 -7.10 12.19 1.40
C LYS A 48 -6.09 12.06 2.55
N ARG A 49 -6.39 12.64 3.71
CA ARG A 49 -5.54 12.58 4.90
C ARG A 49 -6.00 11.43 5.78
N ILE A 50 -5.05 10.61 6.22
CA ILE A 50 -5.31 9.65 7.29
C ILE A 50 -5.65 10.46 8.53
N HIS A 51 -6.85 10.29 9.05
CA HIS A 51 -7.20 10.84 10.35
C HIS A 51 -6.48 9.99 11.40
N ASP A 52 -5.76 10.65 12.29
CA ASP A 52 -5.16 9.98 13.44
C ASP A 52 -6.28 9.74 14.46
N TYR A 53 -6.71 8.48 14.59
CA TYR A 53 -7.75 8.06 15.54
C TYR A 53 -7.17 7.59 16.87
N ARG A 54 -5.87 7.81 17.13
CA ARG A 54 -5.30 7.47 18.43
C ARG A 54 -5.86 8.43 19.46
N LEU A 55 -6.85 7.95 20.20
CA LEU A 55 -7.22 8.54 21.48
C LEU A 55 -6.02 8.33 22.40
N GLN A 56 -5.32 9.42 22.72
CA GLN A 56 -4.33 9.42 23.79
C GLN A 56 -5.09 9.70 25.09
N GLU A 57 -5.31 8.65 25.88
CA GLU A 57 -5.72 8.76 27.29
C GLU A 57 -4.51 9.08 28.19
#